data_AF-F3G580-F1
#
_entry.id   AF-F3G580-F1
#
_cell.length_a   1.000
_cell.length_b   1.000
_cell.length_c   1.000
_cell.angle_alpha   90.00
_cell.angle_beta   90.00
_cell.angle_gamma   90.00
#
_symmetry.space_group_name_H-M   'P 1'
#
loop_
_entity.id
_entity.type
_entity.pdbx_description
1 polymer ?
#
loop_
_entity_poly.entity_id
_entity_poly.type
_entity_poly.pdbx_seq_one_letter_code
_entity_poly.pdbx_strand_id
1 'polypeptide(L)'
;MSLNEYLAHLPMSDEQRAELAGCTTFAELHERLSAQPVNDPAEAAQASVGRRLTLTTADQLEDAEMLGVDASGRLCLKATPPIRRTKVVPEPWRTNILV
;
A
#
# COMPACT_ATOMS: atom_id res chain seq x y z
N MET A 1 -21.84 2.72 2.53
CA MET A 1 -20.88 3.68 3.11
C MET A 1 -20.89 4.92 2.25
N SER A 2 -21.18 6.09 2.82
CA SER A 2 -21.18 7.37 2.09
C SER A 2 -19.75 7.98 2.04
N LEU A 3 -19.51 8.94 1.13
CA LEU A 3 -18.22 9.67 1.10
C LEU A 3 -17.94 10.39 2.42
N ASN A 4 -18.97 11.00 3.00
CA ASN A 4 -18.83 11.79 4.21
C ASN A 4 -18.53 10.91 5.43
N GLU A 5 -19.14 9.73 5.49
CA GLU A 5 -18.84 8.69 6.47
C GLU A 5 -17.39 8.19 6.32
N TYR A 6 -16.94 7.95 5.08
CA TYR A 6 -15.56 7.57 4.80
C TYR A 6 -14.55 8.63 5.28
N LEU A 7 -14.79 9.91 4.95
CA LEU A 7 -13.96 11.04 5.36
C LEU A 7 -13.90 11.22 6.88
N ALA A 8 -14.99 10.96 7.59
CA ALA A 8 -15.04 11.05 9.05
C ALA A 8 -14.12 10.03 9.75
N HIS A 9 -13.81 8.91 9.10
CA HIS A 9 -12.93 7.88 9.65
C HIS A 9 -11.44 8.12 9.39
N LEU A 10 -11.07 9.07 8.53
CA LEU A 10 -9.66 9.37 8.30
C LEU A 10 -9.08 10.26 9.42
N PRO A 11 -7.89 9.91 9.95
CA PRO A 11 -7.18 10.71 10.96
C PRO A 11 -6.51 11.92 10.29
N MET A 12 -7.31 12.95 10.01
CA MET A 12 -6.87 14.21 9.41
C MET A 12 -7.51 15.38 10.15
N SER A 13 -6.96 16.58 9.98
CA SER A 13 -7.51 17.79 10.60
C SER A 13 -8.87 18.15 9.99
N ASP A 14 -9.65 18.96 10.70
CA ASP A 14 -10.97 19.40 10.23
C ASP A 14 -10.85 20.27 8.97
N GLU A 15 -9.77 21.04 8.84
CA GLU A 15 -9.48 21.84 7.64
C GLU A 15 -9.24 20.95 6.42
N GLN A 16 -8.39 19.91 6.56
CA GLN A 16 -8.12 18.94 5.48
C GLN A 16 -9.40 18.20 5.08
N ARG A 17 -10.26 17.88 6.05
CA ARG A 17 -11.54 17.23 5.78
C ARG A 17 -12.49 18.16 5.03
N ALA A 18 -12.54 19.44 5.39
CA ALA A 18 -13.36 20.44 4.73
C ALA A 18 -12.94 20.66 3.27
N GLU A 19 -11.63 20.65 2.97
CA GLU A 19 -11.10 20.73 1.61
C GLU A 19 -11.56 19.56 0.73
N LEU A 20 -11.68 18.36 1.30
CA LEU A 20 -12.08 17.14 0.61
C LEU A 20 -13.60 16.91 0.59
N ALA A 21 -14.37 17.63 1.42
CA ALA A 21 -15.82 17.49 1.52
C ALA A 21 -16.56 17.88 0.22
N GLY A 22 -15.92 18.65 -0.66
CA GLY A 22 -16.46 19.02 -1.97
C GLY A 22 -16.40 17.90 -3.03
N CYS A 23 -15.72 16.79 -2.75
CA CYS A 23 -15.64 15.68 -3.69
C CYS A 23 -16.97 14.95 -3.84
N THR A 24 -17.30 14.59 -5.08
CA THR A 24 -18.58 13.92 -5.40
C THR A 24 -18.42 12.42 -5.60
N THR A 25 -17.20 11.96 -5.87
CA THR A 25 -16.88 10.55 -6.11
C THR A 25 -15.65 10.10 -5.33
N PHE A 26 -15.56 8.79 -5.09
CA PHE A 26 -14.38 8.21 -4.42
C PHE A 26 -13.10 8.36 -5.25
N ALA A 27 -13.20 8.28 -6.58
CA ALA A 27 -12.06 8.47 -7.46
C ALA A 27 -11.49 9.89 -7.31
N GLU A 28 -12.35 10.91 -7.36
CA GLU A 28 -11.97 12.32 -7.17
C GLU A 28 -11.36 12.56 -5.78
N LEU A 29 -11.96 12.01 -4.74
CA LEU A 29 -11.45 12.09 -3.37
C LEU A 29 -10.06 11.48 -3.25
N HIS A 30 -9.85 10.31 -3.87
CA HIS A 30 -8.58 9.61 -3.82
C HIS A 30 -7.49 10.28 -4.68
N GLU A 31 -7.86 10.86 -5.82
CA GLU A 31 -6.96 11.69 -6.63
C GLU A 31 -6.52 12.96 -5.87
N ARG A 32 -7.42 13.61 -5.14
CA ARG A 32 -7.03 14.73 -4.27
C ARG A 32 -6.13 14.28 -3.13
N LEU A 33 -6.42 13.14 -2.51
CA LEU A 33 -5.58 12.56 -1.46
C LEU A 33 -4.20 12.13 -1.97
N SER A 34 -4.06 11.67 -3.21
CA SER A 34 -2.75 11.29 -3.77
C SER A 34 -1.87 12.52 -4.05
N ALA A 35 -2.47 13.73 -4.15
CA ALA A 35 -1.81 14.95 -4.59
C ALA A 35 -1.10 14.79 -5.96
N GLN A 36 -1.56 13.84 -6.77
CA GLN A 36 -1.03 13.49 -8.07
C GLN A 36 -2.20 13.22 -9.01
N PRO A 37 -2.15 13.73 -10.26
CA PRO A 37 -3.17 13.41 -11.25
C PRO A 37 -3.16 11.90 -11.52
N VAL A 38 -4.35 11.30 -11.61
CA VAL A 38 -4.50 9.88 -11.88
C VAL A 38 -5.20 9.69 -13.22
N ASN A 39 -4.54 9.01 -14.15
CA ASN A 39 -5.08 8.82 -15.51
C ASN A 39 -6.25 7.83 -15.55
N ASP A 40 -6.25 6.83 -14.68
CA ASP A 40 -7.32 5.84 -14.56
C ASP A 40 -8.03 5.97 -13.19
N PRO A 41 -9.33 6.28 -13.14
CA PRO A 41 -10.10 6.32 -11.90
C PRO A 41 -9.97 5.05 -11.04
N ALA A 42 -9.73 3.89 -11.66
CA ALA A 42 -9.53 2.63 -10.95
C ALA A 42 -8.23 2.61 -10.13
N GLU A 43 -7.23 3.41 -10.51
CA GLU A 43 -5.94 3.51 -9.82
C GLU A 43 -5.94 4.56 -8.70
N ALA A 44 -6.97 5.43 -8.64
CA ALA A 44 -6.99 6.56 -7.70
C ALA A 44 -6.88 6.09 -6.24
N ALA A 45 -7.65 5.07 -5.88
CA ALA A 45 -7.60 4.48 -4.55
C ALA A 45 -6.20 3.98 -4.18
N GLN A 46 -5.48 3.40 -5.14
CA GLN A 46 -4.11 2.92 -4.95
C GLN A 46 -3.11 4.07 -4.84
N ALA A 47 -3.25 5.10 -5.69
CA ALA A 47 -2.39 6.29 -5.66
C ALA A 47 -2.43 7.01 -4.30
N SER A 48 -3.60 7.02 -3.63
CA SER A 48 -3.77 7.64 -2.31
C SER A 48 -3.22 6.84 -1.12
N VAL A 49 -2.79 5.58 -1.32
CA VAL A 49 -2.34 4.69 -0.22
C VAL A 49 -1.20 5.31 0.58
N GLY A 50 -0.18 5.87 -0.09
CA GLY A 50 0.95 6.49 0.60
C GLY A 50 0.54 7.63 1.53
N ARG A 51 -0.37 8.50 1.07
CA ARG A 51 -0.88 9.59 1.91
C ARG A 51 -1.69 9.06 3.09
N ARG A 52 -2.52 8.03 2.90
CA ARG A 52 -3.34 7.48 4.01
C ARG A 52 -2.52 6.75 5.07
N LEU A 53 -1.48 6.03 4.65
CA LEU A 53 -0.56 5.37 5.59
C LEU A 53 0.17 6.40 6.45
N THR A 54 0.56 7.52 5.84
CA THR A 54 1.23 8.61 6.56
C THR A 54 0.30 9.38 7.51
N LEU A 55 -1.00 9.50 7.19
CA LEU A 55 -1.98 10.14 8.10
C LEU A 55 -2.21 9.37 9.40
N THR A 56 -2.10 8.04 9.39
CA THR A 56 -2.53 7.19 10.51
C THR A 56 -1.35 6.75 11.39
N THR A 57 -0.23 6.41 10.77
CA THR A 57 0.79 5.56 11.41
C THR A 57 2.20 5.85 10.89
N ALA A 58 2.43 7.03 10.27
CA ALA A 58 3.72 7.41 9.67
C ALA A 58 4.89 7.09 10.61
N ASP A 59 4.88 7.67 11.80
CA ASP A 59 6.00 7.59 12.75
C ASP A 59 6.30 6.15 13.15
N GLN A 60 5.29 5.34 13.45
CA GLN A 60 5.47 3.95 13.85
C GLN A 60 5.92 3.05 12.69
N LEU A 61 5.43 3.30 11.47
CA LEU A 61 5.81 2.53 10.28
C LEU A 61 7.21 2.90 9.78
N GLU A 62 7.61 4.16 9.96
CA GLU A 62 8.95 4.67 9.67
C GLU A 62 9.96 4.12 10.68
N ASP A 63 9.67 4.22 11.98
CA ASP A 63 10.50 3.66 13.06
C ASP A 63 10.71 2.15 12.91
N ALA A 64 9.69 1.43 12.45
CA ALA A 64 9.76 -0.02 12.21
C ALA A 64 10.37 -0.39 10.84
N GLU A 65 10.80 0.59 10.05
CA GLU A 65 11.32 0.44 8.69
C GLU A 65 10.38 -0.39 7.77
N MET A 66 9.07 -0.33 8.02
CA MET A 66 8.06 -1.21 7.43
C MET A 66 7.55 -0.75 6.07
N LEU A 67 7.85 0.48 5.65
CA LEU A 67 7.50 0.99 4.33
C LEU A 67 8.57 0.61 3.31
N GLY A 68 8.14 0.15 2.14
CA GLY A 68 8.99 -0.15 1.00
C GLY A 68 8.35 0.28 -0.31
N VAL A 69 9.03 -0.01 -1.41
CA VAL A 69 8.56 0.26 -2.76
C VAL A 69 8.56 -1.05 -3.55
N ASP A 70 7.46 -1.34 -4.24
CA ASP A 70 7.36 -2.52 -5.10
C ASP A 70 8.11 -2.35 -6.43
N ALA A 71 8.14 -3.39 -7.26
CA ALA A 71 8.80 -3.35 -8.57
C ALA A 71 8.20 -2.33 -9.55
N SER A 72 7.02 -1.80 -9.25
CA SER A 72 6.31 -0.79 -10.04
C SER A 72 6.43 0.62 -9.45
N GLY A 73 7.27 0.82 -8.42
CA GLY A 73 7.46 2.13 -7.80
C GLY A 73 6.38 2.51 -6.78
N ARG A 74 5.50 1.59 -6.38
CA ARG A 74 4.37 1.87 -5.47
C ARG A 74 4.73 1.57 -4.03
N LEU A 75 4.25 2.40 -3.11
CA LEU A 75 4.47 2.22 -1.68
C LEU A 75 3.78 0.95 -1.17
N CYS A 76 4.51 0.11 -0.45
CA CYS A 76 4.04 -1.18 0.06
C CYS A 76 4.51 -1.42 1.50
N LEU A 77 3.80 -2.28 2.23
CA LEU A 77 4.23 -2.75 3.54
C LEU A 77 5.20 -3.93 3.35
N LYS A 78 6.33 -3.91 4.07
CA LYS A 78 7.26 -5.04 4.22
C LYS A 78 6.68 -6.12 5.16
N ALA A 79 5.41 -6.48 4.98
CA ALA A 79 4.69 -7.39 5.88
C ALA A 79 5.10 -8.87 5.69
N THR A 80 5.42 -9.26 4.46
CA THR A 80 5.74 -10.65 4.13
C THR A 80 7.24 -10.87 4.09
N PRO A 81 7.80 -11.81 4.88
CA PRO A 81 9.18 -12.23 4.72
C PRO A 81 9.43 -12.70 3.28
N PRO A 82 10.61 -12.41 2.68
CA PRO A 82 10.91 -12.88 1.34
C PRO A 82 10.72 -14.40 1.22
N ILE A 83 9.86 -14.83 0.29
CA ILE A 83 9.59 -16.25 0.06
C ILE A 83 10.82 -16.88 -0.58
N ARG A 84 11.64 -17.58 0.23
CA ARG A 84 12.71 -18.45 -0.28
C ARG A 84 12.12 -19.82 -0.59
N ARG A 85 11.74 -20.06 -1.85
CA ARG A 85 11.36 -21.41 -2.30
C ARG A 85 12.58 -22.34 -2.21
N THR A 86 12.42 -23.46 -1.50
CA THR A 86 13.37 -24.57 -1.59
C THR A 86 13.33 -25.14 -3.02
N LYS A 87 14.47 -25.64 -3.51
CA LYS A 87 14.51 -26.30 -4.83
C LYS A 87 13.54 -27.48 -4.82
N VAL A 88 12.63 -27.51 -5.79
CA VAL A 88 11.70 -28.64 -6.02
C VAL A 88 12.43 -29.82 -6.67
N VAL A 89 13.59 -29.56 -7.27
CA VAL A 89 14.43 -30.58 -7.89
C VAL A 89 15.04 -31.45 -6.77
N PRO A 90 14.72 -32.76 -6.72
CA PRO A 90 15.33 -33.65 -5.76
C PRO A 90 16.84 -33.74 -6.01
N GLU A 91 17.63 -33.96 -4.96
CA GLU A 91 19.03 -34.26 -5.16
C GLU A 91 19.18 -35.51 -6.06
N PRO A 92 20.16 -35.53 -6.98
CA PRO A 92 20.45 -36.71 -7.77
C PRO A 92 20.66 -37.93 -6.88
N TRP A 93 20.02 -39.04 -7.24
CA TRP A 93 20.17 -40.31 -6.54
C TRP A 93 21.64 -40.74 -6.57
N ARG A 94 22.27 -40.83 -5.39
CA ARG A 94 23.59 -41.44 -5.25
C ARG A 94 23.38 -42.95 -5.09
N THR A 95 23.84 -43.74 -6.05
CA THR A 95 24.04 -45.17 -5.80
C THR A 95 25.22 -45.31 -4.85
N ASN A 96 25.05 -46.11 -3.79
CA ASN A 96 26.19 -46.54 -2.99
C ASN A 96 27.19 -47.22 -3.94
N ILE A 97 28.38 -46.66 -4.08
CA ILE A 97 29.49 -47.36 -4.71
C ILE A 97 29.87 -48.52 -3.78
N LEU A 98 29.57 -49.73 -4.22
CA LEU A 98 30.10 -50.94 -3.59
C LEU A 98 31.60 -50.95 -3.91
N VAL A 99 32.43 -50.72 -2.90
CA VAL A 99 33.88 -50.98 -2.93
C VAL A 99 34.11 -52.45 -2.62
#